data_AF-A0A2V8ZTX7-F1
#
_entry.id   AF-A0A2V8ZTX7-F1
#
_cell.length_a   1.000
_cell.length_b   1.000
_cell.length_c   1.000
_cell.angle_alpha   90.00
_cell.angle_beta   90.00
_cell.angle_gamma   90.00
#
_symmetry.space_group_name_H-M   'P 1'
#
loop_
_entity.id
_entity.type
_entity.pdbx_description
1 polymer ?
#
loop_
_entity_poly.entity_id
_entity_poly.type
_entity_poly.pdbx_seq_one_letter_code
_entity_poly.pdbx_strand_id
1 'polypeptide(L)'
;MFNDVLCTALAQKDTELAEKTKREYLQFAQTEFDYFEDASRKLFGREIPQVFLMHDNEINTETLDRLLTNLEQRGYEFVTLDAVLADPAYGTPDRFVGTAGISWIERWRVHFGQKADYEHDPDPPDWVMKRFREIRKAAANE
;
A
#
# COMPACT_ATOMS: atom_id res chain seq x y z
N MET A 1 6.48 3.00 -8.59
CA MET A 1 7.11 4.26 -8.09
C MET A 1 8.38 3.95 -7.32
N PHE A 2 8.31 3.49 -6.06
CA PHE A 2 9.49 3.07 -5.31
C PHE A 2 10.34 2.03 -6.06
N ASN A 3 9.69 1.05 -6.68
CA ASN A 3 10.35 0.04 -7.51
C ASN A 3 11.23 0.67 -8.61
N ASP A 4 10.68 1.57 -9.43
CA ASP A 4 11.41 2.24 -10.51
C ASP A 4 12.63 3.02 -9.99
N VAL A 5 12.47 3.70 -8.85
CA VAL A 5 13.55 4.46 -8.21
C VAL A 5 14.65 3.50 -7.73
N LEU A 6 14.27 2.39 -7.08
CA LEU A 6 15.22 1.38 -6.63
C LEU A 6 15.95 0.71 -7.81
N CYS A 7 15.23 0.23 -8.82
CA CYS A 7 15.83 -0.41 -9.99
C CYS A 7 16.82 0.52 -10.69
N THR A 8 16.48 1.81 -10.80
CA THR A 8 17.38 2.83 -11.36
C THR A 8 18.63 3.03 -10.50
N ALA A 9 18.48 3.11 -9.17
CA ALA A 9 19.60 3.23 -8.25
C ALA A 9 20.54 2.03 -8.35
N LEU A 10 19.99 0.81 -8.39
CA LEU A 10 20.75 -0.43 -8.54
C LEU A 10 21.51 -0.47 -9.88
N ALA A 11 20.85 -0.11 -10.98
CA ALA A 11 21.50 -0.03 -12.29
C ALA A 11 22.66 0.98 -12.33
N GLN A 12 22.53 2.09 -11.59
CA GLN A 12 23.56 3.13 -11.47
C GLN A 12 24.62 2.80 -10.40
N LYS A 13 24.46 1.70 -9.67
CA LYS A 13 25.27 1.34 -8.49
C LYS A 13 25.27 2.44 -7.42
N ASP A 14 24.19 3.21 -7.34
CA ASP A 14 23.98 4.23 -6.33
C ASP A 14 23.42 3.58 -5.06
N THR A 15 24.35 3.14 -4.20
CA THR A 15 23.99 2.46 -2.94
C THR A 15 23.29 3.36 -1.95
N GLU A 16 23.61 4.66 -1.95
CA GLU A 16 22.98 5.62 -1.03
C GLU A 16 21.51 5.81 -1.39
N LEU A 17 21.20 6.01 -2.67
CA LEU A 17 19.84 6.14 -3.14
C LEU A 17 19.05 4.84 -2.96
N ALA A 18 19.66 3.67 -3.19
CA ALA A 18 19.01 2.38 -2.98
C ALA A 18 18.57 2.21 -1.52
N GLU A 19 19.48 2.40 -0.56
CA GLU A 19 19.17 2.27 0.87
C GLU A 19 18.17 3.34 1.36
N LYS A 20 18.27 4.57 0.84
CA LYS A 20 17.27 5.61 1.11
C LYS A 20 15.89 5.19 0.61
N THR A 21 15.79 4.68 -0.62
CA THR A 21 14.53 4.22 -1.22
C THR A 21 13.88 3.12 -0.39
N LYS A 22 14.66 2.12 0.03
CA LYS A 22 14.16 0.99 0.85
C LYS A 22 13.64 1.44 2.20
N ARG A 23 14.38 2.31 2.90
CA ARG A 23 13.97 2.84 4.21
C ARG A 23 12.68 3.66 4.11
N GLU A 24 12.59 4.53 3.11
CA GLU A 24 11.43 5.41 2.90
C GLU A 24 10.20 4.62 2.45
N TYR A 25 10.39 3.54 1.67
CA TYR A 25 9.32 2.61 1.33
C TYR A 25 8.74 1.94 2.58
N LEU A 26 9.60 1.41 3.46
CA LEU A 26 9.17 0.77 4.71
C LEU A 26 8.49 1.77 5.65
N GLN A 27 8.97 3.01 5.73
CA GLN A 27 8.34 4.05 6.52
C GLN A 27 6.97 4.43 5.94
N PHE A 28 6.87 4.56 4.61
CA PHE A 28 5.61 4.84 3.95
C PHE A 28 4.59 3.71 4.16
N ALA A 29 5.01 2.45 4.05
CA ALA A 29 4.15 1.31 4.36
C ALA A 29 3.60 1.34 5.80
N GLN A 30 4.39 1.80 6.77
CA GLN A 30 3.89 1.97 8.14
C GLN A 30 2.79 3.03 8.24
N THR A 31 2.93 4.16 7.53
CA THR A 31 1.89 5.20 7.45
C THR A 31 0.61 4.65 6.81
N GLU A 32 0.74 3.88 5.73
CA GLU A 32 -0.37 3.21 5.06
C GLU A 32 -1.11 2.24 5.99
N PHE A 33 -0.36 1.43 6.75
CA PHE A 33 -0.95 0.52 7.74
C PHE A 33 -1.73 1.27 8.81
N ASP A 34 -1.15 2.32 9.41
CA ASP A 34 -1.86 3.14 10.40
C ASP A 34 -3.16 3.74 9.85
N TYR A 35 -3.10 4.24 8.61
CA TYR A 35 -4.25 4.85 7.95
C TYR A 35 -5.37 3.84 7.72
N PHE A 36 -5.08 2.69 7.11
CA PHE A 36 -6.12 1.72 6.75
C PHE A 36 -6.65 0.91 7.94
N GLU A 37 -5.83 0.69 8.97
CA GLU A 37 -6.29 0.18 10.26
C GLU A 37 -7.30 1.15 10.91
N ASP A 38 -7.00 2.45 10.93
CA ASP A 38 -7.93 3.45 11.45
C ASP A 38 -9.21 3.56 10.59
N ALA A 39 -9.07 3.49 9.26
CA ALA A 39 -10.20 3.46 8.35
C ALA A 39 -11.10 2.24 8.59
N SER A 40 -10.51 1.06 8.80
CA SER A 40 -11.24 -0.16 9.15
C SER A 40 -12.02 0.02 10.46
N ARG A 41 -11.36 0.48 11.53
CA ARG A 41 -12.02 0.72 12.82
C ARG A 41 -13.15 1.74 12.73
N LYS A 42 -12.96 2.82 11.98
CA LYS A 42 -14.00 3.85 11.77
C LYS A 42 -15.20 3.29 11.01
N LEU A 43 -14.97 2.41 10.03
CA LEU A 43 -16.04 1.89 9.19
C LEU A 43 -16.82 0.75 9.84
N PHE A 44 -16.14 -0.17 10.52
CA PHE A 44 -16.73 -1.39 11.08
C PHE A 44 -16.85 -1.39 12.61
N GLY A 45 -16.34 -0.37 13.30
CA GLY A 45 -16.30 -0.29 14.76
C GLY A 45 -15.28 -1.22 15.43
N ARG A 46 -14.45 -1.91 14.62
CA ARG A 46 -13.35 -2.80 15.05
C ARG A 46 -12.33 -2.94 13.92
N GLU A 47 -11.16 -3.47 14.25
CA GLU A 47 -10.24 -3.96 13.24
C GLU A 47 -10.80 -5.26 12.63
N ILE A 48 -10.87 -5.34 11.31
CA ILE A 48 -11.26 -6.57 10.60
C ILE A 48 -9.99 -7.29 10.13
N PRO A 49 -10.01 -8.60 9.87
CA PRO A 49 -8.88 -9.25 9.23
C PRO A 49 -8.66 -8.65 7.83
N GLN A 50 -7.43 -8.23 7.54
CA GLN A 50 -7.06 -7.55 6.30
C GLN A 50 -6.54 -8.53 5.24
N VAL A 51 -6.82 -8.27 3.96
CA VAL A 51 -6.16 -8.93 2.83
C VAL A 51 -5.04 -8.04 2.32
N PHE A 52 -3.79 -8.47 2.52
CA PHE A 52 -2.62 -7.70 2.10
C PHE A 52 -2.26 -7.97 0.63
N LEU A 53 -2.50 -6.99 -0.24
CA LEU A 53 -2.11 -7.02 -1.64
C LEU A 53 -0.70 -6.43 -1.81
N MET A 54 0.21 -7.20 -2.40
CA MET A 54 1.55 -6.74 -2.77
C MET A 54 1.91 -7.17 -4.19
N HIS A 55 2.81 -6.43 -4.83
CA HIS A 55 3.37 -6.78 -6.13
C HIS A 55 4.66 -7.59 -5.97
N ASP A 56 4.84 -8.62 -6.79
CA ASP A 56 6.14 -9.30 -6.91
C ASP A 56 7.10 -8.43 -7.74
N ASN A 57 7.98 -7.70 -7.06
CA ASN A 57 8.90 -6.75 -7.67
C ASN A 57 10.14 -6.50 -6.81
N GLU A 58 11.14 -5.80 -7.34
CA GLU A 58 12.45 -5.59 -6.72
C GLU A 58 12.37 -4.91 -5.34
N ILE A 59 11.52 -3.89 -5.19
CA ILE A 59 11.40 -3.21 -3.89
C ILE A 59 10.86 -4.15 -2.81
N ASN A 60 9.90 -5.02 -3.16
CA ASN A 60 9.40 -6.03 -2.24
C ASN A 60 10.43 -7.14 -2.02
N THR A 61 11.11 -7.64 -3.06
CA THR A 61 12.22 -8.61 -2.90
C THR A 61 13.26 -8.14 -1.88
N GLU A 62 13.67 -6.88 -1.97
CA GLU A 62 14.69 -6.30 -1.10
C GLU A 62 14.21 -5.95 0.31
N THR A 63 12.90 -5.88 0.55
CA THR A 63 12.34 -5.38 1.82
C THR A 63 11.31 -6.31 2.48
N LEU A 64 10.97 -7.44 1.86
CA LEU A 64 9.87 -8.32 2.28
C LEU A 64 10.02 -8.78 3.73
N ASP A 65 11.19 -9.29 4.10
CA ASP A 65 11.45 -9.77 5.47
C ASP A 65 11.18 -8.69 6.52
N ARG A 66 11.65 -7.47 6.25
CA ARG A 66 11.44 -6.34 7.16
C ARG A 66 9.98 -5.87 7.18
N LEU A 67 9.30 -5.92 6.03
CA LEU A 67 7.88 -5.57 5.92
C LEU A 67 7.00 -6.54 6.72
N LEU A 68 7.26 -7.85 6.60
CA LEU A 68 6.55 -8.89 7.35
C LEU A 68 6.87 -8.79 8.85
N THR A 69 8.13 -8.56 9.22
CA THR A 69 8.52 -8.32 10.63
C THR A 69 7.76 -7.14 11.22
N ASN A 70 7.58 -6.04 10.47
CA ASN A 70 6.83 -4.88 10.94
C ASN A 70 5.34 -5.23 11.18
N LEU A 71 4.73 -6.06 10.34
CA LEU A 71 3.36 -6.54 10.53
C LEU A 71 3.25 -7.44 11.78
N GLU A 72 4.18 -8.36 11.98
CA GLU A 72 4.21 -9.19 13.19
C GLU A 72 4.35 -8.33 14.46
N GLN A 73 5.19 -7.29 14.43
CA GLN A 73 5.34 -6.35 15.55
C GLN A 73 4.09 -5.51 15.82
N ARG A 74 3.25 -5.30 14.80
CA ARG A 74 1.92 -4.69 14.94
C ARG A 74 0.88 -5.66 15.52
N GLY A 75 1.21 -6.94 15.66
CA GLY A 75 0.30 -7.97 16.18
C GLY A 75 -0.50 -8.69 15.10
N TYR A 76 -0.13 -8.58 13.82
CA TYR A 76 -0.75 -9.39 12.78
C TYR A 76 -0.31 -10.85 12.88
N GLU A 77 -1.28 -11.73 12.62
CA GLU A 77 -1.06 -13.14 12.35
C GLU A 77 -1.51 -13.45 10.91
N PHE A 78 -0.78 -14.31 10.21
CA PHE A 78 -1.14 -14.73 8.86
C PHE A 78 -2.02 -15.98 8.92
N VAL A 79 -3.26 -15.84 8.46
CA VAL A 79 -4.26 -16.92 8.39
C VAL A 79 -4.65 -17.21 6.94
N THR A 80 -5.44 -18.27 6.72
CA THR A 80 -5.91 -18.61 5.38
C THR A 80 -6.90 -17.58 4.87
N LEU A 81 -6.97 -17.42 3.55
CA LEU A 81 -7.94 -16.52 2.91
C LEU A 81 -9.38 -16.87 3.30
N ASP A 82 -9.73 -18.17 3.36
CA ASP A 82 -11.07 -18.61 3.77
C ASP A 82 -11.44 -18.15 5.19
N ALA A 83 -10.47 -18.13 6.12
CA ALA A 83 -10.69 -17.63 7.47
C ALA A 83 -10.91 -16.11 7.48
N VAL A 84 -10.18 -15.36 6.65
CA VAL A 84 -10.38 -13.91 6.48
C VAL A 84 -11.76 -13.62 5.89
N LEU A 85 -12.13 -14.29 4.79
CA LEU A 85 -13.39 -14.06 4.08
C LEU A 85 -14.64 -14.53 4.83
N ALA A 86 -14.48 -15.35 5.87
CA ALA A 86 -15.57 -15.72 6.77
C ALA A 86 -16.03 -14.56 7.66
N ASP A 87 -15.22 -13.50 7.80
CA ASP A 87 -15.61 -12.30 8.54
C ASP A 87 -16.79 -11.59 7.84
N PRO A 88 -17.88 -11.23 8.55
CA PRO A 88 -19.05 -10.58 7.96
C PRO A 88 -18.77 -9.30 7.16
N ALA A 89 -17.67 -8.59 7.45
CA ALA A 89 -17.26 -7.41 6.70
C ALA A 89 -17.10 -7.71 5.21
N TYR A 90 -16.60 -8.90 4.85
CA TYR A 90 -16.44 -9.31 3.45
C TYR A 90 -17.75 -9.62 2.72
N GLY A 91 -18.87 -9.69 3.44
CA GLY A 91 -20.22 -9.71 2.86
C GLY A 91 -20.76 -8.33 2.49
N THR A 92 -20.02 -7.25 2.78
CA THR A 92 -20.47 -5.87 2.50
C THR A 92 -20.54 -5.65 0.98
N PRO A 93 -21.72 -5.30 0.42
CA PRO A 93 -21.87 -5.06 -1.01
C PRO A 93 -21.00 -3.92 -1.52
N ASP A 94 -20.27 -4.14 -2.60
CA ASP A 94 -19.60 -3.05 -3.32
C ASP A 94 -20.65 -2.24 -4.11
N ARG A 95 -20.81 -0.96 -3.74
CA ARG A 95 -21.70 0.00 -4.42
C ARG A 95 -20.93 1.09 -5.14
N PHE A 96 -19.60 1.02 -5.18
CA PHE A 96 -18.78 2.00 -5.87
C PHE A 96 -18.91 1.83 -7.39
N VAL A 97 -19.21 2.93 -8.08
CA VAL A 97 -19.26 3.00 -9.54
C VAL A 97 -18.24 4.04 -10.00
N GLY A 98 -17.14 3.56 -10.58
CA GLY A 98 -16.05 4.42 -11.05
C GLY A 98 -14.92 3.61 -11.68
N THR A 99 -13.99 4.30 -12.34
CA THR A 99 -12.82 3.70 -12.98
C THR A 99 -11.59 3.65 -12.08
N ALA A 100 -11.65 4.29 -10.91
CA ALA A 100 -10.53 4.36 -9.98
C ALA A 100 -10.30 3.01 -9.28
N GLY A 101 -9.04 2.58 -9.24
CA GLY A 101 -8.59 1.39 -8.52
C GLY A 101 -8.36 1.69 -7.04
N ILE A 102 -9.44 2.00 -6.32
CA ILE A 102 -9.39 2.38 -4.90
C ILE A 102 -9.48 1.16 -3.97
N SER A 103 -9.05 1.34 -2.73
CA SER A 103 -9.07 0.29 -1.71
C SER A 103 -10.48 -0.24 -1.45
N TRP A 104 -10.56 -1.45 -0.90
CA TRP A 104 -11.84 -2.09 -0.61
C TRP A 104 -12.60 -1.39 0.52
N ILE A 105 -11.87 -0.84 1.51
CA ILE A 105 -12.43 -0.01 2.57
C ILE A 105 -13.12 1.22 1.99
N GLU A 106 -12.50 1.90 1.02
CA GLU A 106 -13.10 3.06 0.37
C GLU A 106 -14.33 2.72 -0.49
N ARG A 107 -14.35 1.54 -1.11
CA ARG A 107 -15.55 1.02 -1.79
C ARG A 107 -16.69 0.75 -0.82
N TRP A 108 -16.38 0.16 0.34
CA TRP A 108 -17.37 -0.12 1.37
C TRP A 108 -17.93 1.14 2.03
N ARG A 109 -17.18 2.24 2.13
CA ARG A 109 -17.75 3.53 2.57
C ARG A 109 -18.99 3.92 1.79
N VAL A 110 -19.00 3.69 0.48
CA VAL A 110 -20.14 3.97 -0.40
C VAL A 110 -21.36 3.12 -0.01
N HIS A 111 -21.15 1.87 0.38
CA HIS A 111 -22.22 1.04 0.89
C HIS A 111 -22.89 1.65 2.12
N PHE A 112 -22.09 2.17 3.04
CA PHE A 112 -22.54 2.81 4.28
C PHE A 112 -23.02 4.26 4.08
N GLY A 113 -23.25 4.70 2.83
CA GLY A 113 -23.81 6.02 2.50
C GLY A 113 -22.81 7.17 2.62
N GLN A 114 -21.51 6.86 2.78
CA GLN A 114 -20.44 7.85 2.75
C GLN A 114 -19.91 8.00 1.32
N LYS A 115 -19.18 9.08 1.04
CA LYS A 115 -18.40 9.18 -0.20
C LYS A 115 -17.12 8.38 -0.04
N ALA A 116 -16.62 7.79 -1.13
CA ALA A 116 -15.25 7.29 -1.15
C ALA A 116 -14.29 8.49 -1.02
N ASP A 117 -13.25 8.34 -0.19
CA ASP A 117 -12.32 9.40 0.19
C ASP A 117 -10.87 9.01 -0.03
N TYR A 118 -10.58 8.51 -1.23
CA TYR A 118 -9.24 8.09 -1.66
C TYR A 118 -8.33 9.27 -2.05
N GLU A 119 -8.84 10.50 -1.99
CA GLU A 119 -8.02 11.71 -2.21
C GLU A 119 -7.17 12.07 -0.99
N HIS A 120 -7.52 11.53 0.19
CA HIS A 120 -6.79 11.70 1.43
C HIS A 120 -6.02 10.45 1.85
N ASP A 121 -5.90 9.46 0.97
CA ASP A 121 -4.97 8.35 1.16
C ASP A 121 -3.54 8.92 1.28
N PRO A 122 -2.66 8.32 2.11
CA PRO A 122 -1.31 8.85 2.29
C PRO A 122 -0.53 8.90 0.96
N ASP A 123 0.07 10.05 0.67
CA ASP A 123 0.96 10.17 -0.48
C ASP A 123 2.38 9.68 -0.15
N PRO A 124 3.07 9.03 -1.09
CA PRO A 124 4.49 8.74 -0.93
C PRO A 124 5.31 10.04 -0.85
N PRO A 125 6.54 10.01 -0.31
CA PRO A 125 7.37 11.20 -0.22
C PRO A 125 7.59 11.90 -1.57
N ASP A 126 7.48 13.23 -1.59
CA ASP A 126 7.57 14.05 -2.82
C ASP A 126 8.81 13.75 -3.68
N TRP A 127 9.94 13.46 -3.02
CA TRP A 127 11.19 13.17 -3.72
C TRP A 127 11.10 11.87 -4.54
N VAL A 128 10.37 10.86 -4.06
CA VAL A 128 10.12 9.60 -4.77
C VAL A 128 9.27 9.87 -5.99
N MET A 129 8.21 10.68 -5.84
CA MET A 129 7.33 11.06 -6.94
C MET A 129 8.07 11.85 -8.02
N LYS A 130 8.87 12.84 -7.61
CA LYS A 130 9.70 13.61 -8.52
C LYS A 130 10.65 12.70 -9.30
N ARG A 131 11.38 11.82 -8.60
CA ARG A 131 12.35 10.90 -9.23
C ARG A 131 11.67 9.92 -10.18
N PHE A 132 10.54 9.35 -9.78
CA PHE A 132 9.73 8.48 -10.63
C PHE A 132 9.30 9.17 -11.93
N ARG A 133 8.80 10.41 -11.84
CA ARG A 133 8.40 11.19 -13.04
C ARG A 133 9.58 11.46 -13.96
N GLU A 134 10.75 11.79 -13.42
CA GLU A 134 11.98 11.98 -14.19
C GLU A 134 12.38 10.69 -14.94
N ILE A 135 12.37 9.54 -14.26
CA ILE A 135 12.68 8.22 -14.85
C ILE A 135 11.71 7.90 -15.99
N ARG A 136 10.39 8.05 -15.76
CA ARG A 136 9.37 7.75 -16.77
C ARG A 136 9.45 8.68 -17.97
N LYS A 137 9.78 9.96 -17.75
CA LYS A 137 9.98 10.92 -18.83
C LYS A 137 11.21 10.58 -19.67
N ALA A 138 12.31 10.15 -19.04
CA ALA A 138 13.50 9.72 -19.78
C ALA A 138 13.20 8.51 -20.66
N ALA A 139 12.54 7.48 -20.11
CA ALA A 139 12.17 6.27 -20.85
C ALA A 139 11.16 6.50 -21.99
N ALA A 140 10.35 7.56 -21.93
CA ALA A 140 9.41 7.91 -23.01
C ALA A 140 10.07 8.67 -24.18
N ASN A 141 11.30 9.16 -23.98
CA ASN A 141 12.08 9.88 -25.00
C ASN A 141 13.15 9.00 -25.68
N GLU A 142 13.25 7.72 -25.28
CA GLU A 142 14.09 6.68 -25.89
C GLU A 142 13.26 5.85 -26.89
#